data_AF-A0A6I1JEQ6-F1
#
_entry.id   AF-A0A6I1JEQ6-F1
#
_cell.length_a   1.000
_cell.length_b   1.000
_cell.length_c   1.000
_cell.angle_alpha   90.00
_cell.angle_beta   90.00
_cell.angle_gamma   90.00
#
_symmetry.space_group_name_H-M   'P 1'
#
loop_
_entity.id
_entity.type
_entity.pdbx_description
1 polymer ?
#
loop_
_entity_poly.entity_id
_entity_poly.type
_entity_poly.pdbx_seq_one_letter_code
_entity_poly.pdbx_strand_id
1 'polypeptide(L)'
;MPCREHDLPHELLDAREAMRRFPGFRLAPDQVANFQADAGFVMSERAIVAHVTMAMAAGAEIRAREAILGWEPTAGGGVRVTTSRGTYEAGRLILSTGAWIAD
;
A
#
# COMPACT_ATOMS: atom_id res chain seq x y z
N MET A 1 9.55 1.70 -20.85
CA MET A 1 8.28 2.39 -20.51
C MET A 1 7.33 1.31 -20.00
N PRO A 2 7.01 1.27 -18.70
CA PRO A 2 6.28 0.16 -18.07
C PRO A 2 4.97 -0.21 -18.78
N CYS A 3 4.22 0.78 -19.29
CA CYS A 3 2.98 0.52 -20.03
C CYS A 3 3.18 -0.32 -21.30
N ARG A 4 4.29 -0.14 -22.01
CA ARG A 4 4.62 -0.95 -23.19
C ARG A 4 5.11 -2.35 -22.83
N GLU A 5 5.85 -2.46 -21.74
CA GLU A 5 6.39 -3.74 -21.27
C GLU A 5 5.27 -4.69 -20.80
N HIS A 6 4.19 -4.13 -20.25
CA HIS A 6 3.07 -4.88 -19.71
C HIS A 6 1.80 -4.81 -20.55
N ASP A 7 1.88 -4.32 -21.79
CA ASP A 7 0.73 -4.16 -22.71
C ASP A 7 -0.49 -3.46 -22.09
N LEU A 8 -0.22 -2.42 -21.28
CA LEU A 8 -1.27 -1.63 -20.63
C LEU A 8 -1.84 -0.63 -21.64
N PRO A 9 -3.17 -0.44 -21.71
CA PRO A 9 -3.78 0.63 -22.50
C PRO A 9 -3.19 1.99 -22.13
N HIS A 10 -2.61 2.69 -23.12
CA HIS A 10 -2.03 4.01 -22.92
C HIS A 10 -1.96 4.82 -24.22
N GLU A 11 -1.94 6.15 -24.09
CA GLU A 11 -1.70 7.09 -25.18
C GLU A 11 -0.44 7.90 -24.89
N LEU A 12 0.43 8.04 -25.90
CA LEU A 12 1.50 9.05 -25.85
C LEU A 12 0.99 10.34 -26.48
N LEU A 13 0.95 11.40 -25.69
CA LEU A 13 0.52 12.73 -26.12
C LEU A 13 1.75 13.63 -26.19
N ASP A 14 1.90 14.35 -27.31
CA ASP A 14 2.86 15.46 -27.35
C ASP A 14 2.42 16.60 -26.41
N ALA A 15 3.33 17.54 -26.16
CA ALA A 15 3.07 18.67 -25.27
C ALA A 15 1.82 19.47 -25.65
N ARG A 16 1.56 19.68 -26.95
CA ARG A 16 0.41 20.47 -27.43
C ARG A 16 -0.89 19.74 -27.15
N GLU A 17 -0.96 18.44 -27.46
CA GLU A 17 -2.13 17.61 -27.25
C GLU A 17 -2.44 17.42 -25.75
N ALA A 18 -1.41 17.21 -24.93
CA ALA A 18 -1.54 17.12 -23.48
C ALA A 18 -2.09 18.43 -22.89
N MET A 19 -1.55 19.60 -23.27
CA MET A 19 -2.05 20.90 -22.80
C MET A 19 -3.44 21.24 -23.34
N ARG A 20 -3.82 20.73 -24.52
CA ARG A 20 -5.18 20.86 -25.06
C ARG A 20 -6.20 20.05 -24.27
N ARG A 21 -5.88 18.79 -23.93
CA ARG A 21 -6.77 17.91 -23.14
C ARG A 21 -6.80 18.27 -21.66
N PHE A 22 -5.66 18.70 -21.11
CA PHE A 22 -5.47 18.99 -19.70
C PHE A 22 -4.85 20.39 -19.50
N PRO A 23 -5.66 21.47 -19.59
CA PRO A 23 -5.18 22.86 -19.66
C PRO A 23 -4.49 23.37 -18.38
N GLY A 24 -4.49 22.60 -17.29
CA GLY A 24 -3.74 22.92 -16.07
C GLY A 24 -2.22 22.68 -16.19
N PHE A 25 -1.77 21.93 -17.19
CA PHE A 25 -0.34 21.66 -17.41
C PHE A 25 0.33 22.71 -18.29
N ARG A 26 1.62 22.92 -18.06
CA ARG A 26 2.53 23.71 -18.92
C ARG A 26 3.76 22.87 -19.19
N LEU A 27 3.78 22.25 -20.37
CA LEU A 27 4.85 21.33 -20.78
C LEU A 27 5.79 22.03 -21.78
N ALA A 28 7.08 21.73 -21.70
CA ALA A 28 8.05 22.12 -22.72
C ALA A 28 7.78 21.36 -24.03
N PRO A 29 8.12 21.92 -25.20
CA PRO A 29 7.77 21.33 -26.50
C PRO A 29 8.31 19.91 -26.75
N ASP A 30 9.40 19.54 -26.09
CA ASP A 30 10.08 18.24 -26.17
C ASP A 30 9.60 17.23 -25.11
N GLN A 31 8.69 17.63 -24.21
CA GLN A 31 8.07 16.73 -23.25
C GLN A 31 6.90 15.95 -23.85
N VAL A 32 6.74 14.71 -23.38
CA VAL A 32 5.66 13.80 -23.78
C VAL A 32 4.91 13.37 -22.52
N ALA A 33 3.58 13.30 -22.60
CA ALA A 33 2.74 12.74 -21.55
C ALA A 33 2.36 11.30 -21.90
N ASN A 34 2.49 10.39 -20.93
CA ASN A 34 2.00 9.02 -21.04
C ASN A 34 0.67 8.92 -20.28
N PHE A 35 -0.44 8.92 -21.01
CA PHE A 35 -1.79 8.96 -20.47
C PHE A 35 -2.40 7.56 -20.40
N GLN A 36 -2.98 7.21 -19.24
CA GLN A 36 -3.73 5.97 -19.02
C GLN A 36 -5.14 6.32 -18.54
N ALA A 37 -6.15 5.98 -19.34
CA ALA A 37 -7.54 6.35 -19.06
C ALA A 37 -8.16 5.58 -17.88
N ASP A 38 -7.64 4.38 -17.61
CA ASP A 38 -8.04 3.49 -16.52
C ASP A 38 -7.20 3.68 -15.24
N ALA A 39 -6.16 4.53 -15.29
CA ALA A 39 -5.45 4.95 -14.09
C ALA A 39 -6.36 5.80 -13.19
N GLY A 40 -6.05 5.81 -11.91
CA GLY A 40 -6.85 6.55 -10.93
C GLY A 40 -6.10 6.76 -9.62
N PHE A 41 -6.86 7.11 -8.61
CA PHE A 41 -6.36 7.27 -7.24
C PHE A 41 -7.18 6.41 -6.29
N VAL A 42 -6.56 6.00 -5.20
CA VAL A 42 -7.23 5.32 -4.09
C VAL A 42 -7.20 6.26 -2.90
N MET A 43 -8.33 6.38 -2.20
CA MET A 43 -8.37 7.03 -0.89
C MET A 43 -7.78 6.06 0.14
N SER A 44 -6.46 6.11 0.34
CA SER A 44 -5.68 5.14 1.12
C SER A 44 -6.25 4.87 2.51
N GLU A 45 -6.58 5.92 3.25
CA GLU A 45 -7.08 5.80 4.62
C GLU A 45 -8.45 5.12 4.64
N ARG A 46 -9.30 5.41 3.65
CA ARG A 46 -10.62 4.77 3.53
C ARG A 46 -10.51 3.31 3.13
N ALA A 47 -9.55 2.96 2.27
CA ALA A 47 -9.28 1.58 1.91
C ALA A 47 -8.82 0.76 3.13
N ILE A 48 -7.92 1.32 3.94
CA ILE A 48 -7.46 0.69 5.19
C ILE A 48 -8.63 0.49 6.15
N VAL A 49 -9.45 1.53 6.39
CA VAL A 49 -10.63 1.42 7.26
C VAL A 49 -11.58 0.34 6.75
N ALA A 50 -11.87 0.30 5.45
CA ALA A 50 -12.75 -0.71 4.87
C ALA A 50 -12.22 -2.14 5.10
N HIS A 51 -10.92 -2.37 4.87
CA HIS A 51 -10.29 -3.67 5.13
C HIS A 51 -10.34 -4.07 6.61
N VAL A 52 -9.99 -3.15 7.52
CA VAL A 52 -10.02 -3.41 8.96
C VAL A 52 -11.44 -3.73 9.44
N THR A 53 -12.43 -2.96 8.99
CA THR A 53 -13.85 -3.20 9.32
C THR A 53 -14.31 -4.57 8.84
N MET A 54 -14.00 -4.97 7.60
CA MET A 54 -14.38 -6.28 7.08
C MET A 54 -13.65 -7.43 7.79
N ALA A 55 -12.36 -7.25 8.12
CA ALA A 55 -11.61 -8.25 8.87
C ALA A 55 -12.19 -8.47 10.26
N MET A 56 -12.52 -7.39 10.98
CA MET A 56 -13.18 -7.47 12.28
C MET A 56 -14.56 -8.15 12.18
N ALA A 57 -15.34 -7.83 11.16
CA ALA A 57 -16.62 -8.50 10.90
C ALA A 57 -16.47 -10.01 10.61
N ALA A 58 -15.34 -10.41 10.05
CA ALA A 58 -14.97 -11.81 9.84
C ALA A 58 -14.32 -12.49 11.07
N GLY A 59 -14.19 -11.79 12.20
CA GLY A 59 -13.68 -12.33 13.46
C GLY A 59 -12.22 -12.01 13.76
N ALA A 60 -11.55 -11.17 12.97
CA ALA A 60 -10.19 -10.71 13.30
C ALA A 60 -10.21 -9.78 14.52
N GLU A 61 -9.23 -9.94 15.41
CA GLU A 61 -9.02 -9.03 16.53
C GLU A 61 -7.98 -7.97 16.15
N ILE A 62 -8.33 -6.69 16.32
CA ILE A 62 -7.46 -5.56 16.01
C ILE A 62 -7.08 -4.84 17.29
N ARG A 63 -5.80 -4.94 17.66
CA ARG A 63 -5.23 -4.26 18.82
C ARG A 63 -4.49 -3.00 18.39
N ALA A 64 -5.19 -1.87 18.45
CA ALA A 64 -4.62 -0.56 18.11
C ALA A 64 -3.93 0.09 19.31
N ARG A 65 -2.95 0.98 19.04
CA ARG A 65 -2.15 1.69 20.07
C ARG A 65 -1.43 0.73 21.03
N GLU A 66 -0.85 -0.32 20.45
CA GLU A 66 -0.11 -1.36 21.14
C GLU A 66 1.11 -1.71 20.30
N ALA A 67 2.24 -1.09 20.65
CA ALA A 67 3.49 -1.32 19.93
C ALA A 67 4.05 -2.72 20.27
N ILE A 68 4.54 -3.43 19.25
CA ILE A 68 5.39 -4.61 19.42
C ILE A 68 6.74 -4.14 19.96
N LEU A 69 7.26 -4.86 20.96
CA LEU A 69 8.56 -4.61 21.58
C LEU A 69 9.59 -5.69 21.21
N GLY A 70 9.12 -6.86 20.76
CA GLY A 70 9.96 -7.96 20.34
C GLY A 70 9.14 -9.21 20.03
N TRP A 71 9.79 -10.21 19.46
CA TRP A 71 9.22 -11.53 19.24
C TRP A 71 10.31 -12.59 19.21
N GLU A 72 9.93 -13.83 19.53
CA GLU A 72 10.83 -14.97 19.49
C GLU A 72 10.10 -16.25 19.04
N PRO A 73 10.79 -17.21 18.40
CA PRO A 73 10.23 -18.54 18.15
C PRO A 73 9.94 -19.28 19.47
N THR A 74 8.85 -20.03 19.51
CA THR A 74 8.56 -20.94 20.63
C THR A 74 9.11 -22.34 20.35
N ALA A 75 9.40 -23.10 21.40
CA ALA A 75 9.85 -24.50 21.27
C ALA A 75 8.87 -25.40 20.50
N GLY A 76 7.57 -25.05 20.50
CA GLY A 76 6.52 -25.74 19.75
C GLY A 76 6.42 -25.34 18.27
N GLY A 77 7.35 -24.54 17.74
CA GLY A 77 7.36 -24.12 16.33
C GLY A 77 6.41 -22.97 16.00
N GLY A 78 5.92 -22.25 17.01
CA GLY A 78 5.17 -21.01 16.87
C GLY A 78 6.03 -19.78 17.12
N VAL A 79 5.39 -18.66 17.39
CA VAL A 79 6.01 -17.37 17.72
C VAL A 79 5.34 -16.78 18.94
N ARG A 80 6.15 -16.17 19.81
CA ARG A 80 5.69 -15.35 20.92
C ARG A 80 6.00 -13.89 20.59
N VAL A 81 5.02 -13.02 20.74
CA VAL A 81 5.13 -11.59 20.48
C VAL A 81 4.94 -10.85 21.80
N THR A 82 5.90 -10.03 22.17
CA THR A 82 5.83 -9.14 23.33
C THR A 82 5.48 -7.74 22.86
N THR A 83 4.52 -7.11 23.53
CA THR A 83 4.04 -5.77 23.23
C THR A 83 4.10 -4.89 24.47
N SER A 84 3.82 -3.60 24.28
CA SER A 84 3.62 -2.63 25.36
C SER A 84 2.45 -2.95 26.32
N ARG A 85 1.56 -3.91 26.00
CA ARG A 85 0.39 -4.23 26.84
C ARG A 85 0.28 -5.70 27.24
N GLY A 86 1.08 -6.59 26.64
CA GLY A 86 1.02 -8.01 26.95
C GLY A 86 1.82 -8.88 25.98
N THR A 87 1.64 -10.18 26.13
CA THR A 87 2.34 -11.21 25.34
C THR A 87 1.33 -12.14 24.69
N TYR A 88 1.56 -12.45 23.41
CA TYR A 88 0.68 -13.28 22.59
C TYR A 88 1.47 -14.41 21.94
N GLU A 89 0.83 -15.57 21.76
CA GLU A 89 1.40 -16.67 20.99
C GLU A 89 0.55 -16.95 19.75
N ALA A 90 1.22 -17.25 18.63
CA ALA A 90 0.59 -17.60 17.38
C ALA A 90 1.41 -18.68 16.66
N GLY A 91 0.80 -19.36 15.68
CA GLY A 91 1.52 -20.31 14.82
C GLY A 91 2.44 -19.63 13.80
N ARG A 92 2.15 -18.37 13.44
CA ARG A 92 2.85 -17.59 12.41
C ARG A 92 2.83 -16.11 12.76
N LEU A 93 3.85 -15.38 12.32
CA LEU A 93 3.96 -13.92 12.41
C LEU A 93 4.17 -13.35 11.00
N ILE A 94 3.44 -12.29 10.67
CA ILE A 94 3.67 -11.46 9.49
C ILE A 94 4.08 -10.08 9.98
N LEU A 95 5.25 -9.61 9.56
CA LEU A 95 5.74 -8.27 9.87
C LEU A 95 5.45 -7.34 8.68
N SER A 96 4.58 -6.37 8.90
CA SER A 96 4.21 -5.34 7.94
C SER A 96 4.29 -3.94 8.58
N THR A 97 5.38 -3.67 9.29
CA THR A 97 5.58 -2.48 10.14
C THR A 97 6.07 -1.23 9.39
N GLY A 98 6.11 -1.27 8.06
CA GLY A 98 6.49 -0.12 7.23
C GLY A 98 7.92 0.37 7.52
N ALA A 99 8.09 1.67 7.72
CA ALA A 99 9.40 2.29 7.97
C ALA A 99 10.15 1.72 9.19
N TRP A 100 9.43 1.13 10.15
CA TRP A 100 9.98 0.53 11.36
C TRP A 100 10.42 -0.94 11.18
N ILE A 101 10.52 -1.44 9.95
CA ILE A 101 10.92 -2.84 9.72
C ILE A 101 12.39 -3.12 10.06
N ALA A 102 13.21 -2.08 10.11
CA ALA A 102 14.63 -2.16 10.40
C ALA A 102 14.99 -1.81 11.85
N ASP A 103 14.00 -1.45 12.68
CA ASP A 103 14.15 -1.17 14.10
C ASP A 103 14.15 -2.47 14.92
#